data_AF-A0A377ZFW4-F1
#
_entry.id   AF-A0A377ZFW4-F1
#
_cell.length_a   1.000
_cell.length_b   1.000
_cell.length_c   1.000
_cell.angle_alpha   90.00
_cell.angle_beta   90.00
_cell.angle_gamma   90.00
#
_symmetry.space_group_name_H-M   'P 1'
#
loop_
_entity.id
_entity.type
_entity.pdbx_description
1 polymer ?
#
loop_
_entity_poly.entity_id
_entity_poly.type
_entity_poly.pdbx_seq_one_letter_code
_entity_poly.pdbx_strand_id
1 'polypeptide(L)'
;MLENRKMMMRLYPEMFEQHHIAPVERYPSYLLQTLRESSLVDDPCVVVMTPGRFNSAYFEHSFLAQQMGVELVESADLFIKNGAVYMRTTEGPRRVDVIYRRIDDAWLDPLAFRADSMLGVPGLLSVYRAGGVVLANAIGTGWLTTNRSIRTSRR
;
A
#
# COMPACT_ATOMS: atom_id res chain seq x y z
N MET A 1 2.86 -0.62 -16.17
CA MET A 1 1.74 -0.94 -17.09
C MET A 1 0.80 0.24 -17.40
N LEU A 2 0.74 1.32 -16.60
CA LEU A 2 -0.08 2.50 -16.91
C LEU A 2 0.44 3.36 -18.07
N GLU A 3 1.77 3.47 -18.24
CA GLU A 3 2.37 4.27 -19.33
C GLU A 3 2.12 3.66 -20.72
N ASN A 4 2.20 2.34 -20.86
CA ASN A 4 1.92 1.67 -22.15
C ASN A 4 0.50 1.98 -22.65
N ARG A 5 -0.46 2.22 -21.75
CA ARG A 5 -1.83 2.58 -22.13
C ARG A 5 -1.97 4.03 -22.55
N LYS A 6 -1.33 4.97 -21.85
CA LYS A 6 -1.30 6.39 -22.25
C LYS A 6 -0.65 6.58 -23.61
N MET A 7 0.39 5.80 -23.92
CA MET A 7 1.05 5.84 -25.24
C MET A 7 0.15 5.24 -26.34
N MET A 8 -0.54 4.12 -26.07
CA MET A 8 -1.48 3.53 -27.04
C MET A 8 -2.71 4.40 -27.34
N MET A 9 -3.22 5.15 -26.36
CA MET A 9 -4.34 6.10 -26.56
C MET A 9 -3.99 7.28 -27.47
N ARG A 10 -2.69 7.59 -27.63
CA ARG A 10 -2.21 8.65 -28.54
C ARG A 10 -1.95 8.17 -29.96
N LEU A 11 -1.61 6.88 -30.13
CA LEU A 11 -1.12 6.34 -31.41
C LEU A 11 -2.23 5.69 -32.26
N TYR A 12 -3.32 5.19 -31.65
CA TYR A 12 -4.40 4.51 -32.39
C TYR A 12 -5.78 4.78 -31.76
N PRO A 13 -6.41 5.94 -32.05
CA PRO A 13 -7.70 6.31 -31.47
C PRO A 13 -8.88 5.43 -31.94
N GLU A 14 -8.82 4.86 -33.15
CA GLU A 14 -9.94 4.13 -33.78
C GLU A 14 -10.21 2.73 -33.18
N MET A 15 -9.25 2.16 -32.45
CA MET A 15 -9.39 0.83 -31.81
C MET A 15 -10.16 0.90 -30.48
N PHE A 16 -10.45 2.10 -29.96
CA PHE A 16 -11.13 2.31 -28.68
C PHE A 16 -12.65 2.51 -28.80
N GLU A 17 -13.20 2.65 -30.01
CA GLU A 17 -14.66 2.80 -30.19
C GLU A 17 -15.44 1.49 -29.95
N GLN A 18 -14.79 0.33 -30.06
CA GLN A 18 -15.50 -0.96 -30.03
C GLN A 18 -15.42 -1.70 -28.69
N HIS A 19 -14.57 -1.30 -27.74
CA HIS A 19 -14.45 -1.96 -26.44
C HIS A 19 -14.49 -0.93 -25.31
N HIS A 20 -15.56 -0.95 -24.52
CA HIS A 20 -15.76 -0.16 -23.29
C HIS A 20 -14.75 -0.58 -22.21
N ILE A 21 -13.50 -0.13 -22.36
CA ILE A 21 -12.46 -0.27 -21.35
C ILE A 21 -12.75 0.77 -20.26
N ALA A 22 -13.10 0.32 -19.06
CA ALA A 22 -13.34 1.22 -17.93
C ALA A 22 -12.13 2.13 -17.67
N PRO A 23 -12.32 3.46 -17.52
CA PRO A 23 -11.24 4.41 -17.32
C PRO A 23 -10.53 4.11 -15.99
N VAL A 24 -9.26 3.70 -16.08
CA VAL A 24 -8.39 3.35 -14.94
C VAL A 24 -8.00 4.59 -14.12
N GLU A 25 -8.31 5.79 -14.62
CA GLU A 25 -8.03 7.08 -13.98
C GLU A 25 -8.78 7.27 -12.66
N ARG A 26 -9.94 6.62 -12.47
CA ARG A 26 -10.70 6.71 -11.21
C ARG A 26 -10.23 5.72 -10.13
N TYR A 27 -9.36 4.78 -10.48
CA TYR A 27 -8.90 3.72 -9.57
C TYR A 27 -8.21 4.26 -8.30
N PRO A 28 -7.28 5.22 -8.38
CA PRO A 28 -6.62 5.77 -7.18
C PRO A 28 -7.62 6.44 -6.22
N SER A 29 -8.61 7.15 -6.78
CA SER A 29 -9.64 7.85 -6.00
C SER A 29 -10.55 6.87 -5.26
N TYR A 30 -11.01 5.81 -5.93
CA TYR A 30 -11.80 4.76 -5.28
C TYR A 30 -10.99 3.99 -4.26
N LEU A 31 -9.72 3.69 -4.55
CA LEU A 31 -8.83 3.04 -3.60
C LEU A 31 -8.68 3.88 -2.33
N LEU A 32 -8.39 5.17 -2.47
CA LEU A 32 -8.28 6.08 -1.31
C LEU A 32 -9.58 6.12 -0.51
N GLN A 33 -10.74 6.16 -1.18
CA GLN A 33 -12.03 6.14 -0.51
C GLN A 33 -12.22 4.85 0.31
N THR A 34 -11.96 3.68 -0.28
CA THR A 34 -12.02 2.39 0.44
C THR A 34 -11.03 2.33 1.60
N LEU A 35 -9.82 2.89 1.44
CA LEU A 35 -8.84 2.99 2.52
C LEU A 35 -9.36 3.85 3.67
N ARG A 36 -9.98 5.00 3.37
CA ARG A 36 -10.59 5.86 4.38
C ARG A 36 -11.75 5.19 5.11
N GLU A 37 -12.63 4.52 4.39
CA GLU A 37 -13.76 3.76 4.94
C GLU A 37 -13.33 2.58 5.82
N SER A 38 -12.10 2.08 5.66
CA SER A 38 -11.54 1.01 6.49
C SER A 38 -11.10 1.48 7.88
N SER A 39 -11.00 2.79 8.10
CA SER A 39 -10.70 3.38 9.41
C SER A 39 -11.98 3.77 10.15
N LEU A 40 -11.93 3.73 11.48
CA LEU A 40 -13.01 4.21 12.35
C LEU A 40 -12.87 5.69 12.72
N VAL A 41 -11.85 6.37 12.20
CA VAL A 41 -11.49 7.76 12.51
C VAL A 41 -12.05 8.69 11.44
N ASP A 42 -12.61 9.83 11.86
CA ASP A 42 -13.01 10.93 10.96
C ASP A 42 -11.76 11.59 10.35
N ASP A 43 -11.69 11.61 9.01
CA ASP A 43 -10.53 12.06 8.20
C ASP A 43 -9.19 11.35 8.55
N PRO A 44 -9.08 10.03 8.26
CA PRO A 44 -7.90 9.27 8.65
C PRO A 44 -6.67 9.66 7.83
N CYS A 45 -5.51 9.70 8.49
CA CYS A 45 -4.25 9.91 7.79
C CYS A 45 -3.85 8.61 7.06
N VAL A 46 -3.94 8.64 5.73
CA VAL A 46 -3.56 7.54 4.83
C VAL A 46 -2.16 7.79 4.29
N VAL A 47 -1.30 6.77 4.29
CA VAL A 47 0.05 6.82 3.71
C VAL A 47 0.32 5.59 2.85
N VAL A 48 1.21 5.71 1.87
CA VAL A 48 1.71 4.59 1.06
C VAL A 48 3.10 4.20 1.53
N MET A 49 3.27 2.98 2.01
CA MET A 49 4.56 2.46 2.46
C MET A 49 5.28 1.73 1.32
N THR A 50 6.52 2.16 1.03
CA THR A 50 7.35 1.61 -0.04
C THR A 50 8.65 1.00 0.51
N PRO A 51 9.19 -0.08 -0.09
CA PRO A 51 10.48 -0.65 0.29
C PRO A 51 11.67 0.21 -0.17
N GLY A 52 11.41 1.36 -0.77
CA GLY A 52 12.42 2.32 -1.22
C GLY A 52 12.79 2.21 -2.70
N ARG A 53 13.71 3.09 -3.11
CA ARG A 53 14.12 3.34 -4.51
C ARG A 53 14.73 2.16 -5.26
N PHE A 54 15.22 1.15 -4.53
CA PHE A 54 15.87 -0.02 -5.13
C PHE A 54 14.87 -1.06 -5.65
N ASN A 55 13.56 -0.85 -5.45
CA ASN A 55 12.52 -1.71 -6.01
C ASN A 55 12.08 -1.18 -7.38
N SER A 56 11.99 -2.06 -8.39
CA SER A 56 11.51 -1.73 -9.74
C SER A 56 10.09 -1.16 -9.77
N ALA A 57 9.27 -1.43 -8.74
CA ALA A 57 7.92 -0.91 -8.58
C ALA A 57 7.86 0.46 -7.88
N TYR A 58 8.99 1.05 -7.47
CA TYR A 58 9.02 2.33 -6.75
C TYR A 58 8.29 3.45 -7.51
N PHE A 59 8.50 3.53 -8.83
CA PHE A 59 7.82 4.52 -9.68
C PHE A 59 6.29 4.36 -9.67
N GLU A 60 5.79 3.13 -9.60
CA GLU A 60 4.35 2.88 -9.53
C GLU A 60 3.78 3.32 -8.16
N HIS A 61 4.55 3.11 -7.08
CA HIS A 61 4.14 3.50 -5.74
C HIS A 61 4.10 5.02 -5.58
N SER A 62 5.15 5.71 -6.05
CA SER A 62 5.20 7.17 -6.02
C SER A 62 4.11 7.79 -6.91
N PHE A 63 3.90 7.24 -8.11
CA PHE A 63 2.83 7.68 -8.99
C PHE A 63 1.46 7.50 -8.34
N LEU A 64 1.20 6.34 -7.72
CA LEU A 64 -0.07 6.08 -7.04
C LEU A 64 -0.29 7.01 -5.85
N ALA A 65 0.73 7.21 -5.00
CA ALA A 65 0.67 8.12 -3.86
C ALA A 65 0.37 9.56 -4.32
N GLN A 66 1.04 10.02 -5.39
CA GLN A 66 0.81 11.33 -5.97
C GLN A 66 -0.60 11.48 -6.56
N GLN A 67 -1.12 10.46 -7.24
CA GLN A 67 -2.50 10.48 -7.77
C GLN A 67 -3.56 10.45 -6.66
N MET A 68 -3.28 9.79 -5.54
CA MET A 68 -4.14 9.79 -4.36
C MET A 68 -3.99 11.07 -3.51
N GLY A 69 -2.92 11.84 -3.69
CA GLY A 69 -2.62 13.00 -2.85
C GLY A 69 -2.26 12.62 -1.42
N VAL A 70 -1.59 11.48 -1.23
CA VAL A 70 -1.13 10.99 0.08
C VAL A 70 0.40 10.91 0.12
N GLU A 71 0.94 10.85 1.34
CA GLU A 71 2.38 10.77 1.54
C GLU A 71 2.93 9.39 1.17
N LEU A 72 4.07 9.39 0.48
CA LEU A 72 4.89 8.20 0.24
C LEU A 72 5.93 8.12 1.35
N VAL A 73 5.89 7.06 2.14
CA VAL A 73 6.75 6.90 3.32
C VAL A 73 7.60 5.64 3.23
N GLU A 74 8.82 5.71 3.75
CA GLU A 74 9.68 4.56 3.99
C GLU A 74 9.56 4.10 5.45
N SER A 75 10.08 2.90 5.77
CA SER A 75 10.07 2.39 7.14
C SER A 75 10.79 3.30 8.13
N ALA A 76 11.85 4.01 7.70
CA ALA A 76 12.60 4.93 8.53
C ALA A 76 11.81 6.19 8.93
N ASP A 77 10.82 6.59 8.12
CA ASP A 77 9.97 7.76 8.38
C ASP A 77 8.89 7.45 9.42
N LEU A 78 8.60 6.17 9.63
CA LEU A 78 7.58 5.69 10.57
C LEU A 78 8.21 5.25 11.88
N PHE A 79 7.52 5.54 12.98
CA PHE A 79 7.88 5.04 14.29
C PHE A 79 6.65 4.81 15.14
N ILE A 80 6.79 3.97 16.16
CA ILE A 80 5.68 3.61 17.05
C ILE A 80 5.86 4.28 18.39
N LYS A 81 4.79 4.87 18.89
CA LYS A 81 4.75 5.51 20.21
C LYS A 81 3.36 5.30 20.81
N ASN A 82 3.30 4.93 22.09
CA ASN A 82 2.04 4.79 22.84
C ASN A 82 0.97 3.92 22.13
N GLY A 83 1.38 2.86 21.42
CA GLY A 83 0.45 1.97 20.72
C GLY A 83 -0.16 2.55 19.44
N ALA A 84 0.39 3.62 18.89
CA ALA A 84 0.00 4.19 17.60
C ALA A 84 1.22 4.38 16.68
N VAL A 85 0.98 4.42 15.37
CA VAL A 85 2.00 4.71 14.36
C VAL A 85 2.05 6.20 14.08
N TYR A 86 3.27 6.73 14.01
CA TYR A 86 3.53 8.13 13.69
C TYR A 86 4.52 8.22 12.53
N MET A 87 4.30 9.22 11.70
CA MET A 87 5.19 9.65 10.62
C MET A 87 6.00 10.86 11.09
N ARG A 88 7.29 10.86 10.81
CA ARG A 88 8.17 12.01 11.04
C ARG A 88 7.92 13.04 9.95
N THR A 89 7.49 14.23 10.36
CA THR A 89 7.38 15.39 9.46
C THR A 89 8.19 16.55 10.02
N THR A 90 8.50 17.54 9.18
CA THR A 90 9.21 18.76 9.59
C THR A 90 8.43 19.58 10.60
N GLU A 91 7.10 19.50 10.58
CA GLU A 91 6.20 20.24 11.48
C GLU A 91 5.91 19.48 12.79
N GLY A 92 6.31 18.22 12.87
CA GLY A 92 6.11 17.37 14.04
C GLY A 92 5.65 15.95 13.68
N PRO A 93 5.53 15.06 14.67
CA PRO A 93 5.06 13.70 14.42
C PRO A 93 3.56 13.69 14.10
N ARG A 94 3.20 13.24 12.89
CA ARG A 94 1.80 13.10 12.47
C ARG A 94 1.35 11.66 12.71
N ARG A 95 0.20 11.47 13.35
CA ARG A 95 -0.38 10.14 13.53
C ARG A 95 -0.83 9.57 12.19
N VAL A 96 -0.56 8.29 11.96
CA VAL A 96 -0.96 7.54 10.77
C VAL A 96 -1.99 6.50 11.18
N ASP A 97 -3.13 6.49 10.49
CA ASP A 97 -4.25 5.60 10.80
C ASP A 97 -4.36 4.46 9.79
N VAL A 98 -4.04 4.72 8.52
CA VAL A 98 -4.11 3.72 7.44
C VAL A 98 -2.80 3.70 6.66
N ILE A 99 -2.21 2.51 6.53
CA ILE A 99 -1.00 2.29 5.75
C ILE A 99 -1.33 1.36 4.59
N TYR A 100 -1.23 1.88 3.36
CA TYR A 100 -1.24 1.05 2.16
C TYR A 100 0.16 0.51 1.91
N ARG A 101 0.37 -0.76 2.25
CA ARG A 101 1.71 -1.38 2.14
C ARG A 101 1.96 -1.94 0.75
N ARG A 102 3.15 -1.69 0.23
CA ARG A 102 3.69 -2.30 -0.99
C ARG A 102 4.96 -3.11 -0.71
N ILE A 103 5.02 -3.66 0.49
CA ILE A 103 6.10 -4.50 1.02
C ILE A 103 5.48 -5.84 1.43
N ASP A 104 6.23 -6.92 1.21
CA ASP A 104 5.83 -8.27 1.60
C ASP A 104 5.75 -8.43 3.13
N ASP A 105 4.86 -9.32 3.59
CA ASP A 105 4.59 -9.56 5.02
C ASP A 105 5.85 -9.91 5.82
N ALA A 106 6.75 -10.70 5.22
CA ALA A 106 7.98 -11.18 5.86
C ALA A 106 8.98 -10.07 6.23
N TRP A 107 8.84 -8.88 5.63
CA TRP A 107 9.74 -7.74 5.83
C TRP A 107 9.10 -6.62 6.65
N LEU A 108 7.83 -6.77 7.04
CA LEU A 108 7.02 -5.71 7.62
C LEU A 108 7.42 -5.35 9.06
N ASP A 109 7.80 -6.34 9.86
CA ASP A 109 8.16 -6.14 11.26
C ASP A 109 9.38 -7.01 11.61
N PRO A 110 10.55 -6.39 11.91
CA PRO A 110 11.74 -7.14 12.28
C PRO A 110 11.61 -7.85 13.62
N LEU A 111 10.69 -7.44 14.50
CA LEU A 111 10.45 -8.09 15.79
C LEU A 111 9.58 -9.35 15.66
N ALA A 112 8.76 -9.43 14.61
CA ALA A 112 7.82 -10.54 14.42
C ALA A 112 8.26 -11.54 13.34
N PHE A 113 9.00 -11.10 12.33
CA PHE A 113 9.40 -11.93 11.18
C PHE A 113 10.91 -12.12 11.11
N ARG A 114 11.62 -11.24 10.38
CA ARG A 114 13.07 -11.32 10.17
C ARG A 114 13.77 -10.15 10.85
N ALA A 115 14.63 -10.46 11.82
CA ALA A 115 15.46 -9.48 12.51
C ALA A 115 16.40 -8.70 11.55
N ASP A 116 16.80 -9.31 10.42
CA ASP A 116 17.62 -8.67 9.39
C ASP A 116 16.83 -7.68 8.49
N SER A 117 15.52 -7.53 8.69
CA SER A 117 14.70 -6.61 7.89
C SER A 117 14.97 -5.15 8.26
N MET A 118 15.65 -4.43 7.37
CA MET A 118 15.76 -2.96 7.44
C MET A 118 14.54 -2.23 6.83
N LEU A 119 13.62 -2.97 6.20
CA LEU A 119 12.46 -2.44 5.47
C LEU A 119 11.17 -2.40 6.31
N GLY A 120 11.21 -2.98 7.51
CA GLY A 120 10.07 -3.04 8.42
C GLY A 120 10.07 -1.96 9.48
N VAL A 121 8.92 -1.76 10.12
CA VAL A 121 8.77 -0.86 11.28
C VAL A 121 8.69 -1.74 12.54
N PRO A 122 9.66 -1.65 13.48
CA PRO A 122 9.68 -2.48 14.67
C PRO A 122 8.42 -2.31 15.52
N GLY A 123 7.66 -3.39 15.71
CA GLY A 123 6.45 -3.40 16.55
C GLY A 123 5.15 -3.04 15.82
N LEU A 124 5.21 -2.87 14.49
CA LEU A 124 4.05 -2.55 13.66
C LEU A 124 2.95 -3.61 13.76
N LEU A 125 3.34 -4.89 13.85
CA LEU A 125 2.37 -5.97 14.03
C LEU A 125 1.62 -5.84 15.36
N SER A 126 2.29 -5.39 16.42
CA SER A 126 1.67 -5.22 17.74
C SER A 126 0.64 -4.10 17.73
N VAL A 127 0.94 -2.98 17.07
CA VAL A 127 0.01 -1.85 16.92
C VAL A 127 -1.19 -2.23 16.05
N TYR A 128 -0.95 -2.94 14.94
CA TYR A 128 -2.02 -3.47 14.10
C TYR A 128 -2.96 -4.41 14.88
N ARG A 129 -2.40 -5.34 15.68
CA ARG A 129 -3.19 -6.26 16.52
C ARG A 129 -3.97 -5.55 17.63
N ALA A 130 -3.46 -4.43 18.13
CA ALA A 130 -4.15 -3.59 19.10
C ALA A 130 -5.22 -2.68 18.46
N GLY A 131 -5.35 -2.67 17.12
CA GLY A 131 -6.27 -1.80 16.41
C GLY A 131 -5.81 -0.34 16.32
N GLY A 132 -4.53 -0.05 16.57
CA GLY A 132 -3.99 1.31 16.53
C GLY A 132 -3.65 1.80 15.12
N VAL A 133 -3.64 0.90 14.12
CA VAL A 133 -3.42 1.21 12.70
C VAL A 133 -4.11 0.17 11.82
N VAL A 134 -4.57 0.58 10.64
CA VAL A 134 -5.11 -0.31 9.60
C VAL A 134 -4.05 -0.53 8.52
N LEU A 135 -3.77 -1.79 8.21
CA LEU A 135 -2.85 -2.16 7.12
C LEU A 135 -3.66 -2.63 5.91
N ALA A 136 -3.50 -1.94 4.80
CA ALA A 136 -4.19 -2.24 3.56
C ALA A 136 -3.29 -3.00 2.57
N ASN A 137 -3.91 -4.01 1.96
CA ASN A 137 -3.43 -5.40 1.96
C ASN A 137 -3.23 -5.94 3.39
N ALA A 138 -4.24 -6.62 3.93
CA ALA A 138 -4.14 -7.27 5.24
C ALA A 138 -2.96 -8.25 5.28
N ILE A 139 -2.33 -8.41 6.44
CA ILE A 139 -1.23 -9.38 6.62
C ILE A 139 -1.78 -10.78 6.33
N GLY A 140 -1.07 -11.55 5.49
CA GLY A 140 -1.46 -12.89 5.09
C GLY A 140 -2.16 -12.99 3.72
N THR A 141 -2.53 -11.91 3.04
CA THR A 141 -3.09 -12.04 1.66
C THR A 141 -2.12 -12.67 0.66
N GLY A 142 -0.82 -12.72 0.96
CA GLY A 142 0.17 -13.47 0.18
C GLY A 142 -0.03 -15.00 0.17
N TRP A 143 -0.61 -15.59 1.22
CA TRP A 143 -0.85 -17.05 1.26
C TRP A 143 -1.96 -17.48 0.28
N LEU A 144 -2.96 -16.62 0.07
CA LEU A 144 -4.09 -16.87 -0.82
C LEU A 144 -3.74 -16.73 -2.31
N THR A 145 -2.80 -15.85 -2.65
CA THR A 145 -2.45 -15.53 -4.05
C THR A 145 -1.30 -16.38 -4.60
N THR A 146 -0.34 -16.76 -3.76
CA THR A 146 0.90 -17.42 -4.24
C THR A 146 0.84 -18.95 -4.14
N ASN A 147 -0.11 -19.54 -3.40
CA ASN A 147 -0.19 -20.99 -3.29
C ASN A 147 -0.98 -21.62 -4.46
N ARG A 148 -0.31 -21.84 -5.60
CA ARG A 148 -0.83 -22.67 -6.71
C ARG A 148 -1.11 -24.13 -6.31
N SER A 149 -0.77 -24.56 -5.10
CA SER A 149 -0.85 -25.96 -4.65
C SER A 149 -2.24 -26.38 -4.12
N ILE A 150 -3.24 -25.50 -4.06
CA ILE A 150 -4.53 -25.82 -3.42
C ILE A 150 -5.60 -26.33 -4.40
N ARG A 151 -5.32 -26.37 -5.72
CA ARG A 151 -6.25 -26.91 -6.73
C ARG A 151 -5.87 -28.30 -7.24
N THR A 152 -5.87 -29.31 -6.37
CA THR A 152 -6.10 -30.72 -6.77
C THR A 152 -6.33 -31.60 -5.54
N SER A 153 -7.45 -31.41 -4.85
CA SER A 153 -8.04 -32.45 -4.00
C SER A 153 -9.47 -32.05 -3.67
N ARG A 154 -10.37 -32.26 -4.64
CA ARG A 154 -11.79 -32.52 -4.36
C ARG A 154 -12.45 -33.11 -5.61
N ARG A 155 -12.69 -34.42 -5.46
CA ARG A 155 -13.53 -35.35 -6.25
C ARG A 155 -12.91 -35.94 -7.50
#